data_AF-A0A6A4HWD4-F1
#
_entry.id   AF-A0A6A4HWD4-F1
#
_cell.length_a   1.000
_cell.length_b   1.000
_cell.length_c   1.000
_cell.angle_alpha   90.00
_cell.angle_beta   90.00
_cell.angle_gamma   90.00
#
_symmetry.space_group_name_H-M   'P 1'
#
loop_
_entity.id
_entity.type
_entity.pdbx_description
1 polymer ?
#
loop_
_entity_poly.entity_id
_entity_poly.type
_entity_poly.pdbx_seq_one_letter_code
_entity_poly.pdbx_strand_id
1 'polypeptide(L)'
;MTPEESAYLILFVERIYQNLVNVICTCVMYGLYMLSFLTALYMFWSNPRKAGTRGLLILLVIVFLSNTWDWISRTNSPLLMIHIAFIHPSNETNLSENLSNAQRSPLTFESFAWWGPTINLLIADGLVVWRAWSIWDVRNRRKRSLLRLLLISLMVGNIVVNVIDAVLDNIGLLHSHLRQFHLIGFH
;
A
#
# COMPACT_ATOMS: atom_id res chain seq x y z
N MET A 1 0.65 -5.13 38.86
CA MET A 1 1.23 -5.40 37.53
C MET A 1 2.26 -6.49 37.69
N THR A 2 2.07 -7.63 37.04
CA THR A 2 3.03 -8.74 37.07
C THR A 2 4.22 -8.41 36.15
N PRO A 3 5.40 -9.01 36.36
CA PRO A 3 6.54 -8.83 35.45
C PRO A 3 6.19 -9.21 34.01
N GLU A 4 5.34 -10.21 33.80
CA GLU A 4 4.87 -10.64 32.49
C GLU A 4 4.02 -9.56 31.79
N GLU A 5 3.07 -8.95 32.51
CA GLU A 5 2.26 -7.83 31.99
C GLU A 5 3.15 -6.64 31.59
N SER A 6 4.19 -6.36 32.37
CA SER A 6 5.12 -5.27 32.07
C SER A 6 5.92 -5.52 30.79
N ALA A 7 6.35 -6.75 30.54
CA ALA A 7 7.05 -7.11 29.31
C ALA A 7 6.15 -6.98 28.08
N TYR A 8 4.89 -7.44 28.18
CA TYR A 8 3.91 -7.28 27.11
C TYR A 8 3.63 -5.81 26.79
N LEU A 9 3.51 -4.98 27.82
CA LEU A 9 3.27 -3.55 27.64
C LEU A 9 4.46 -2.86 26.96
N ILE A 10 5.69 -3.20 27.32
CA ILE A 10 6.90 -2.66 26.66
C ILE A 10 6.91 -3.00 25.17
N LEU A 11 6.70 -4.27 24.81
CA LEU A 11 6.67 -4.71 23.40
C LEU A 11 5.55 -4.03 22.61
N PHE A 12 4.39 -3.83 23.24
CA PHE A 12 3.27 -3.16 22.62
C PHE A 12 3.55 -1.67 22.38
N VAL A 13 4.10 -0.98 23.37
CA VAL A 13 4.48 0.44 23.27
C VAL A 13 5.56 0.64 22.20
N GLU A 14 6.55 -0.24 22.13
CA GLU A 14 7.59 -0.21 21.08
C GLU A 14 6.97 -0.31 19.68
N ARG A 15 6.03 -1.24 19.48
CA ARG A 15 5.31 -1.39 18.21
C ARG A 15 4.51 -0.14 17.85
N ILE A 16 3.78 0.44 18.81
CA ILE A 16 3.04 1.69 18.58
C ILE A 16 4.00 2.80 18.20
N TYR A 17 5.13 2.93 18.90
CA TYR A 17 6.12 3.97 18.63
C TYR A 17 6.68 3.85 17.20
N GLN A 18 7.09 2.64 16.78
CA GLN A 18 7.55 2.40 15.41
C GLN A 18 6.47 2.74 14.37
N ASN A 19 5.23 2.32 14.61
CA ASN A 19 4.11 2.64 13.71
C ASN A 19 3.84 4.15 13.64
N LEU A 20 3.92 4.86 14.76
CA LEU A 20 3.71 6.30 14.83
C LEU A 20 4.80 7.07 14.09
N VAL A 21 6.08 6.69 14.26
CA VAL A 21 7.19 7.25 13.49
C VAL A 21 6.97 7.01 11.99
N ASN A 22 6.57 5.79 11.61
CA ASN A 22 6.28 5.46 10.21
C ASN A 22 5.13 6.31 9.64
N VAL A 23 4.05 6.53 10.40
CA VAL A 23 2.92 7.39 10.01
C VAL A 23 3.37 8.84 9.82
N ILE A 24 4.20 9.39 10.71
CA ILE A 24 4.72 10.75 10.59
C ILE A 24 5.55 10.89 9.31
N CYS A 25 6.51 9.98 9.10
CA CYS A 25 7.33 9.96 7.88
C CYS A 25 6.46 9.85 6.63
N THR A 26 5.48 8.95 6.62
CA THR A 26 4.56 8.74 5.50
C THR A 26 3.71 9.99 5.24
N CYS A 27 3.25 10.69 6.28
CA CYS A 27 2.49 11.93 6.17
C CYS A 27 3.32 13.05 5.52
N VAL A 28 4.58 13.22 5.93
CA VAL A 28 5.49 14.21 5.32
C VAL A 28 5.73 13.89 3.85
N MET A 29 6.05 12.64 3.53
CA MET A 29 6.27 12.20 2.15
C MET A 29 5.02 12.36 1.28
N TYR A 30 3.85 12.05 1.83
CA TYR A 30 2.57 12.24 1.15
C TYR A 30 2.26 13.73 0.91
N GLY A 31 2.60 14.61 1.86
CA GLY A 31 2.50 16.06 1.67
C GLY A 31 3.36 16.57 0.51
N LEU A 32 4.61 16.09 0.41
CA LEU A 32 5.49 16.40 -0.73
C LEU A 32 4.93 15.87 -2.06
N TYR A 33 4.33 14.67 -2.03
CA TYR A 33 3.65 14.10 -3.18
C TYR A 33 2.44 14.94 -3.62
N MET A 34 1.60 15.38 -2.69
CA MET A 34 0.46 16.28 -2.95
C MET A 34 0.90 17.57 -3.63
N LEU A 35 1.96 18.21 -3.12
CA LEU A 35 2.52 19.42 -3.73
C LEU A 35 3.00 19.16 -5.17
N SER A 36 3.69 18.03 -5.39
CA SER A 36 4.16 17.62 -6.71
C SER A 36 2.99 17.37 -7.68
N PHE A 37 1.92 16.74 -7.21
CA PHE A 37 0.71 16.51 -7.99
C PHE A 37 0.00 17.83 -8.36
N LEU A 38 -0.14 18.75 -7.40
CA LEU A 38 -0.76 20.06 -7.64
C LEU A 38 0.03 20.90 -8.63
N THR A 39 1.36 20.91 -8.54
CA THR A 39 2.21 21.60 -9.52
C THR A 39 2.07 21.00 -10.92
N ALA A 40 2.01 19.67 -11.04
CA ALA A 40 1.75 19.01 -12.32
C ALA A 40 0.36 19.39 -12.87
N LEU A 41 -0.68 19.37 -12.04
CA LEU A 41 -2.04 19.75 -12.42
C LEU A 41 -2.11 21.21 -12.90
N TYR A 42 -1.42 22.12 -12.19
CA TYR A 42 -1.31 23.53 -12.57
C TYR A 42 -0.61 23.71 -13.93
N MET A 43 0.47 22.97 -14.19
CA MET A 43 1.14 22.99 -15.51
C MET A 43 0.22 22.48 -16.62
N PHE A 44 -0.64 21.49 -16.34
CA PHE A 44 -1.61 20.99 -17.31
C PHE A 44 -2.76 21.97 -17.58
N TRP A 45 -3.21 22.70 -16.56
CA TRP A 45 -4.26 23.70 -16.71
C TRP A 45 -3.78 24.98 -17.39
N SER A 46 -2.56 25.44 -17.09
CA SER A 46 -2.00 26.65 -17.69
C SER A 46 -1.69 26.52 -19.18
N ASN A 47 -1.55 25.30 -19.70
CA ASN A 47 -1.28 25.05 -21.12
C ASN A 47 -2.23 23.98 -21.68
N PRO A 48 -3.37 24.37 -22.30
CA PRO A 48 -4.26 23.42 -22.96
C PRO A 48 -3.56 22.76 -24.16
N ARG A 49 -2.88 21.65 -23.91
CA ARG A 49 -2.11 20.88 -24.92
C ARG A 49 -2.98 19.83 -25.62
N LYS A 50 -2.48 19.41 -26.80
CA LYS A 50 -3.05 18.45 -27.77
C LYS A 50 -3.66 17.20 -27.11
N ALA A 51 -4.61 16.55 -27.80
CA ALA A 51 -5.37 15.39 -27.29
C ALA A 51 -4.56 14.29 -26.59
N GLY A 52 -3.29 14.08 -26.95
CA GLY A 52 -2.38 13.12 -26.32
C GLY A 52 -2.06 13.37 -24.83
N THR A 53 -2.16 14.61 -24.33
CA THR A 53 -1.93 14.91 -22.90
C THR A 53 -3.10 14.53 -21.99
N ARG A 54 -4.29 14.28 -22.53
CA ARG A 54 -5.46 13.89 -21.73
C ARG A 54 -5.28 12.52 -21.07
N GLY A 55 -4.68 11.56 -21.79
CA GLY A 55 -4.39 10.24 -21.24
C GLY A 55 -3.42 10.28 -20.06
N LEU A 56 -2.39 11.12 -20.14
CA LEU A 56 -1.45 11.32 -19.03
C LEU A 56 -2.11 11.93 -17.80
N LEU A 57 -3.04 12.88 -17.99
CA LEU A 57 -3.78 13.47 -16.88
C LEU A 57 -4.69 12.45 -16.20
N ILE A 58 -5.38 11.59 -16.97
CA ILE A 58 -6.20 10.50 -16.42
C ILE A 58 -5.32 9.53 -15.61
N LEU A 59 -4.18 9.11 -16.16
CA LEU A 59 -3.23 8.26 -15.43
C LEU A 59 -2.73 8.92 -14.14
N LEU A 60 -2.39 10.21 -14.20
CA LEU A 60 -1.94 10.96 -13.03
C LEU A 60 -3.01 10.98 -11.92
N VAL A 61 -4.28 11.20 -12.28
CA VAL A 61 -5.40 11.18 -11.34
C VAL A 61 -5.62 9.79 -10.75
N ILE A 62 -5.50 8.72 -11.54
CA ILE A 62 -5.64 7.34 -11.04
C ILE A 62 -4.52 7.01 -10.03
N VAL A 63 -3.27 7.34 -10.35
CA VAL A 63 -2.13 7.16 -9.42
C VAL A 63 -2.34 7.96 -8.15
N PHE A 64 -2.83 9.18 -8.28
CA PHE A 64 -3.14 10.04 -7.14
C PHE A 64 -4.19 9.43 -6.22
N LEU A 65 -5.30 8.93 -6.77
CA LEU A 65 -6.34 8.26 -5.99
C LEU A 65 -5.82 6.97 -5.33
N SER A 66 -5.02 6.18 -6.05
CA SER A 66 -4.39 4.96 -5.51
C SER A 66 -3.47 5.27 -4.32
N ASN A 67 -2.62 6.29 -4.44
CA ASN A 67 -1.75 6.73 -3.35
C ASN A 67 -2.53 7.31 -2.17
N THR A 68 -3.58 8.10 -2.44
CA THR A 68 -4.46 8.64 -1.40
C THR A 68 -5.11 7.50 -0.61
N TRP A 69 -5.58 6.46 -1.31
CA TRP A 69 -6.21 5.30 -0.68
C TRP A 69 -5.23 4.48 0.17
N ASP A 70 -4.01 4.22 -0.34
CA ASP A 70 -2.95 3.56 0.42
C ASP A 70 -2.58 4.34 1.68
N TRP A 71 -2.46 5.67 1.56
CA TRP A 71 -2.19 6.55 2.70
C TRP A 71 -3.30 6.48 3.76
N ILE A 72 -4.58 6.55 3.38
CA ILE A 72 -5.71 6.40 4.30
C ILE A 72 -5.65 5.04 5.02
N SER A 73 -5.37 3.97 4.27
CA SER A 73 -5.31 2.61 4.82
C SER A 73 -4.20 2.45 5.86
N ARG A 74 -3.00 2.99 5.57
CA ARG A 74 -1.84 2.94 6.47
C ARG A 74 -2.01 3.79 7.72
N THR A 75 -2.64 4.96 7.60
CA THR A 75 -2.83 5.87 8.73
C THR A 75 -3.95 5.41 9.67
N ASN A 76 -4.99 4.78 9.15
CA ASN A 76 -6.13 4.34 9.96
C ASN A 76 -5.79 3.16 10.89
N SER A 77 -4.92 2.24 10.47
CA SER A 77 -4.57 1.02 11.22
C SER A 77 -4.03 1.28 12.65
N PRO A 78 -2.97 2.10 12.85
CA PRO A 78 -2.43 2.33 14.20
C PRO A 78 -3.37 3.16 15.09
N LEU A 79 -4.14 4.09 14.50
CA LEU A 79 -5.14 4.87 15.23
C LEU A 79 -6.25 3.96 15.79
N LEU A 80 -6.72 3.02 14.98
CA LEU A 80 -7.74 2.06 15.37
C LEU A 80 -7.24 1.09 16.44
N MET A 81 -5.97 0.66 16.36
CA MET A 81 -5.34 -0.16 17.40
C MET A 81 -5.29 0.57 18.75
N ILE A 82 -4.88 1.84 18.79
CA ILE A 82 -4.86 2.65 20.01
C ILE A 82 -6.29 2.85 20.55
N HIS A 83 -7.26 3.11 19.66
CA HIS A 83 -8.65 3.29 20.04
C HIS A 83 -9.24 2.04 20.70
N ILE A 84 -9.03 0.85 20.13
CA ILE A 84 -9.53 -0.40 20.71
C ILE A 84 -8.77 -0.78 21.99
N ALA A 85 -7.46 -0.55 22.03
CA ALA A 85 -6.66 -0.91 23.20
C ALA A 85 -6.97 -0.04 24.44
N PHE A 86 -7.22 1.27 24.25
CA PHE A 86 -7.28 2.22 25.36
C PHE A 86 -8.60 2.97 25.52
N ILE A 87 -9.35 3.21 24.43
CA ILE A 87 -10.56 4.04 24.48
C ILE A 87 -11.81 3.18 24.69
N HIS A 88 -11.89 2.03 24.01
CA HIS A 88 -13.00 1.07 24.15
C HIS A 88 -12.48 -0.35 24.41
N PRO A 89 -11.88 -0.61 25.59
CA PRO A 89 -11.45 -1.95 25.95
C PRO A 89 -12.65 -2.90 25.99
N SER A 90 -12.48 -4.12 25.45
CA SER A 90 -13.51 -5.17 25.49
C SER A 90 -13.75 -5.69 26.92
N ASN A 91 -12.71 -5.62 27.77
CA ASN A 91 -12.75 -6.05 29.16
C ASN A 91 -11.98 -5.06 30.05
N GLU A 92 -12.64 -4.32 30.92
CA GLU A 92 -11.99 -3.30 31.77
C GLU A 92 -10.96 -3.88 32.74
N THR A 93 -11.07 -5.17 33.07
CA THR A 93 -10.25 -5.81 34.11
C THR A 93 -9.00 -6.49 33.58
N ASN A 94 -8.99 -6.88 32.29
CA ASN A 94 -7.93 -7.68 31.71
C ASN A 94 -7.25 -6.96 30.55
N LEU A 95 -6.19 -6.22 30.87
CA LEU A 95 -5.38 -5.49 29.89
C LEU A 95 -4.80 -6.40 28.81
N SER A 96 -4.38 -7.61 29.19
CA SER A 96 -3.77 -8.57 28.25
C SER A 96 -4.75 -9.00 27.17
N GLU A 97 -6.02 -9.19 27.53
CA GLU A 97 -7.10 -9.56 26.61
C GLU A 97 -7.39 -8.41 25.64
N ASN A 98 -7.48 -7.17 26.12
CA ASN A 98 -7.69 -5.99 25.27
C ASN A 98 -6.55 -5.78 24.27
N LEU A 99 -5.30 -5.96 24.71
CA LEU A 99 -4.13 -5.86 23.85
C LEU A 99 -4.17 -6.93 22.74
N SER A 100 -4.57 -8.15 23.09
CA SER A 100 -4.72 -9.25 22.12
C SER A 100 -5.85 -8.99 21.12
N ASN A 101 -6.97 -8.41 21.56
CA ASN A 101 -8.09 -8.04 20.70
C ASN A 101 -7.72 -6.87 19.77
N ALA A 102 -7.02 -5.86 20.28
CA ALA A 102 -6.52 -4.75 19.48
C ALA A 102 -5.54 -5.20 18.40
N GLN A 103 -4.71 -6.23 18.69
CA GLN A 103 -3.83 -6.84 17.70
C GLN A 103 -4.56 -7.64 16.61
N ARG A 104 -5.76 -8.16 16.89
CA ARG A 104 -6.57 -8.91 15.90
C ARG A 104 -7.47 -8.01 15.06
N SER A 105 -7.80 -6.80 15.51
CA SER A 105 -8.73 -5.93 14.78
C SER A 105 -8.26 -5.32 13.45
N PRO A 106 -6.96 -5.03 13.17
CA PRO A 106 -6.57 -4.33 11.94
C PRO A 106 -6.54 -5.20 10.67
N LEU A 107 -6.87 -6.49 10.76
CA LEU A 107 -6.67 -7.47 9.69
C LEU A 107 -7.42 -7.16 8.38
N THR A 108 -8.56 -6.46 8.44
CA THR A 108 -9.32 -6.11 7.23
C THR A 108 -8.63 -5.05 6.40
N PHE A 109 -7.97 -4.06 7.02
CA PHE A 109 -7.30 -2.96 6.30
C PHE A 109 -5.90 -3.35 5.80
N GLU A 110 -5.20 -4.25 6.50
CA GLU A 110 -3.89 -4.73 6.05
C GLU A 110 -3.99 -5.45 4.70
N SER A 111 -5.05 -6.23 4.48
CA SER A 111 -5.28 -6.92 3.20
C SER A 111 -5.36 -5.95 2.02
N PHE A 112 -5.86 -4.72 2.24
CA PHE A 112 -5.95 -3.68 1.19
C PHE A 112 -4.64 -2.89 1.02
N ALA A 113 -3.79 -2.83 2.04
CA ALA A 113 -2.54 -2.06 2.00
C ALA A 113 -1.52 -2.62 0.97
N TRP A 114 -1.61 -3.90 0.62
CA TRP A 114 -0.74 -4.56 -0.37
C TRP A 114 -1.11 -4.22 -1.83
N TRP A 115 -2.35 -3.81 -2.06
CA TRP A 115 -2.83 -3.50 -3.41
C TRP A 115 -2.34 -2.14 -3.91
N GLY A 116 -2.15 -1.16 -3.01
CA GLY A 116 -1.67 0.18 -3.36
C GLY A 116 -0.32 0.17 -4.11
N PRO A 117 0.75 -0.43 -3.54
CA PRO A 117 2.04 -0.59 -4.20
C PRO A 117 1.94 -1.35 -5.53
N THR A 118 1.12 -2.39 -5.58
CA THR A 118 0.91 -3.20 -6.80
C THR A 118 0.33 -2.36 -7.93
N ILE A 119 -0.72 -1.58 -7.67
CA ILE A 119 -1.34 -0.69 -8.67
C ILE A 119 -0.34 0.38 -9.13
N ASN A 120 0.42 0.97 -8.20
CA ASN A 120 1.44 1.95 -8.54
C ASN A 120 2.53 1.37 -9.46
N LEU A 121 2.97 0.15 -9.20
CA LEU A 121 3.98 -0.53 -10.01
C LEU A 121 3.46 -0.81 -11.43
N LEU A 122 2.20 -1.27 -11.54
CA LEU A 122 1.55 -1.47 -12.84
C LEU A 122 1.45 -0.18 -13.67
N ILE A 123 1.13 0.95 -13.01
CA ILE A 123 1.04 2.23 -13.72
C ILE A 123 2.43 2.74 -14.10
N ALA A 124 3.44 2.54 -13.24
CA ALA A 124 4.83 2.88 -13.56
C ALA A 124 5.32 2.11 -14.80
N ASP A 125 5.05 0.81 -14.88
CA ASP A 125 5.38 -0.01 -16.05
C ASP A 125 4.65 0.46 -17.31
N GLY A 126 3.35 0.77 -17.18
CA GLY A 126 2.56 1.34 -18.26
C GLY A 126 3.13 2.67 -18.77
N LEU A 127 3.62 3.54 -17.88
CA LEU A 127 4.27 4.79 -18.23
C LEU A 127 5.61 4.58 -18.95
N VAL A 128 6.42 3.61 -18.52
CA VAL A 128 7.68 3.25 -19.20
C VAL A 128 7.40 2.75 -20.60
N VAL A 129 6.41 1.86 -20.76
CA VAL A 129 5.99 1.33 -22.07
C VAL A 129 5.46 2.45 -22.97
N TRP A 130 4.64 3.35 -22.43
CA TRP A 130 4.13 4.51 -23.15
C TRP A 130 5.27 5.42 -23.64
N ARG A 131 6.26 5.71 -22.78
CA ARG A 131 7.42 6.52 -23.12
C ARG A 131 8.31 5.84 -24.15
N ALA A 132 8.59 4.55 -23.98
CA ALA A 132 9.32 3.75 -24.95
C ALA A 132 8.63 3.76 -26.31
N TRP A 133 7.29 3.73 -26.33
CA TRP A 133 6.53 3.85 -27.55
C TRP A 133 6.58 5.24 -28.18
N SER A 134 6.48 6.31 -27.38
CA SER A 134 6.43 7.68 -27.89
C SER A 134 7.77 8.18 -28.44
N ILE A 135 8.89 7.66 -27.93
CA ILE A 135 10.23 8.07 -28.36
C ILE A 135 10.65 7.34 -29.65
N TRP A 136 10.07 6.17 -29.92
CA TRP A 136 10.63 5.25 -30.90
C TRP A 136 9.96 5.37 -32.28
N ASP A 137 10.37 6.39 -33.03
CA ASP A 137 10.00 6.56 -34.44
C ASP A 137 10.95 5.75 -35.36
N VAL A 138 10.88 4.41 -35.26
CA VAL A 138 11.82 3.53 -35.98
C VAL A 138 11.24 2.98 -37.27
N ARG A 139 11.83 3.47 -38.36
CA ARG A 139 11.65 3.09 -39.78
C ARG A 139 11.79 1.59 -40.08
N ASN A 140 12.33 0.78 -39.15
CA ASN A 140 12.69 -0.61 -39.39
C ASN A 140 11.73 -1.61 -38.68
N ARG A 141 10.86 -2.28 -39.46
CA ARG A 141 9.75 -3.13 -38.96
C ARG A 141 10.16 -4.28 -38.03
N ARG A 142 11.31 -4.94 -38.27
CA ARG A 142 11.75 -6.10 -37.46
C ARG A 142 12.10 -5.74 -36.02
N LYS A 143 12.86 -4.65 -35.81
CA LYS A 143 13.24 -4.18 -34.47
C LYS A 143 12.01 -3.75 -33.65
N ARG A 144 10.98 -3.19 -34.30
CA ARG A 144 9.70 -2.84 -33.67
C ARG A 144 8.98 -4.05 -33.05
N SER A 145 8.98 -5.19 -33.74
CA SER A 145 8.27 -6.39 -33.27
C SER A 145 8.96 -7.04 -32.06
N LEU A 146 10.29 -7.13 -32.08
CA LEU A 146 11.06 -7.67 -30.95
C LEU A 146 10.91 -6.81 -29.69
N LEU A 147 10.97 -5.49 -29.86
CA LEU A 147 10.85 -4.57 -28.73
C LEU A 147 9.43 -4.57 -28.14
N ARG A 148 8.39 -4.70 -28.98
CA ARG A 148 7.01 -4.92 -28.51
C ARG A 148 6.90 -6.20 -27.70
N LEU A 149 7.48 -7.30 -28.19
CA LEU A 149 7.48 -8.57 -27.48
C LEU A 149 8.19 -8.46 -26.13
N LEU A 150 9.33 -7.76 -26.08
CA LEU A 150 10.10 -7.57 -24.87
C LEU A 150 9.36 -6.69 -23.85
N LEU A 151 8.72 -5.60 -24.30
CA LEU A 151 7.89 -4.73 -23.44
C LEU A 151 6.65 -5.46 -22.90
N ILE A 152 5.96 -6.23 -23.75
CA ILE A 152 4.81 -7.04 -23.33
C ILE A 152 5.26 -8.11 -22.33
N SER A 153 6.38 -8.80 -22.61
CA SER A 153 6.94 -9.79 -21.71
C SER A 153 7.34 -9.20 -20.36
N LEU A 154 7.88 -7.97 -20.34
CA LEU A 154 8.25 -7.27 -19.10
C LEU A 154 7.01 -6.89 -18.30
N MET A 155 5.97 -6.33 -18.95
CA MET A 155 4.70 -6.03 -18.27
C MET A 155 4.04 -7.28 -17.71
N VAL A 156 3.95 -8.35 -18.52
CA VAL A 156 3.34 -9.61 -18.08
C VAL A 156 4.14 -10.23 -16.94
N GLY A 157 5.48 -10.20 -17.02
CA GLY A 157 6.36 -10.65 -15.95
C GLY A 157 6.12 -9.90 -14.64
N ASN A 158 6.11 -8.57 -14.68
CA ASN A 158 5.87 -7.74 -13.50
C ASN A 158 4.46 -7.92 -12.93
N ILE A 159 3.44 -8.03 -13.79
CA ILE A 159 2.06 -8.36 -13.35
C ILE A 159 2.07 -9.70 -12.60
N VAL A 160 2.66 -10.74 -13.19
CA VAL A 160 2.66 -12.09 -12.60
C VAL A 160 3.42 -12.10 -11.27
N VAL A 161 4.60 -11.48 -11.21
CA VAL A 161 5.38 -11.40 -9.97
C VAL A 161 4.61 -10.67 -8.88
N ASN A 162 4.05 -9.49 -9.17
CA ASN A 162 3.31 -8.72 -8.17
C ASN A 162 2.02 -9.40 -7.72
N VAL A 163 1.31 -10.07 -8.63
CA VAL A 163 0.10 -10.83 -8.28
C VAL A 163 0.46 -12.03 -7.42
N ILE A 164 1.55 -12.75 -7.74
CA ILE A 164 2.02 -13.86 -6.91
C ILE A 164 2.40 -13.35 -5.52
N ASP A 165 3.14 -12.25 -5.43
CA ASP A 165 3.55 -11.65 -4.15
C ASP A 165 2.32 -11.27 -3.30
N ALA A 166 1.37 -10.52 -3.87
CA ALA A 166 0.14 -10.13 -3.17
C ALA A 166 -0.75 -11.33 -2.77
N VAL A 167 -0.77 -12.40 -3.58
CA VAL A 167 -1.51 -13.63 -3.25
C VAL A 167 -0.80 -14.40 -2.14
N LEU A 168 0.53 -14.52 -2.19
CA LEU A 168 1.32 -15.19 -1.16
C LEU A 168 1.21 -14.47 0.19
N ASP A 169 1.22 -13.13 0.20
CA ASP A 169 1.02 -12.34 1.41
C ASP A 169 -0.38 -12.56 2.00
N ASN A 170 -1.43 -12.59 1.18
CA ASN A 170 -2.78 -12.90 1.64
C ASN A 170 -2.90 -14.33 2.21
N ILE A 171 -2.27 -15.31 1.57
CA ILE A 171 -2.24 -16.70 2.08
C ILE A 171 -1.44 -16.77 3.38
N GLY A 172 -0.32 -16.06 3.48
CA GLY A 172 0.48 -15.98 4.70
C GLY A 172 -0.30 -15.37 5.86
N LEU A 173 -1.07 -14.33 5.60
CA LEU A 173 -1.94 -13.66 6.56
C LEU A 173 -3.12 -14.57 6.99
N LEU A 174 -3.71 -15.31 6.06
CA LEU A 174 -4.75 -16.31 6.36
C LEU A 174 -4.18 -17.48 7.19
N HIS A 175 -2.98 -17.95 6.88
CA HIS A 175 -2.37 -19.08 7.57
C HIS A 175 -1.93 -18.71 9.00
N SER A 176 -1.41 -17.50 9.22
CA SER A 176 -1.10 -16.99 10.56
C SER A 176 -2.36 -16.88 11.42
N HIS A 177 -3.48 -16.47 10.81
CA HIS A 177 -4.79 -16.44 11.45
C HIS A 177 -5.25 -17.85 11.86
N LEU A 178 -5.22 -18.84 10.96
CA LEU A 178 -5.63 -20.22 11.27
C LEU A 178 -4.81 -20.85 12.40
N ARG A 179 -3.50 -20.57 12.47
CA ARG A 179 -2.67 -21.04 13.60
C ARG A 179 -3.09 -20.42 14.93
N GLN A 180 -3.46 -19.14 14.96
CA GLN A 180 -3.94 -18.51 16.20
C GLN A 180 -5.24 -19.15 16.67
N PHE A 181 -6.18 -19.47 15.79
CA PHE A 181 -7.44 -20.13 16.18
C PHE A 181 -7.22 -21.55 16.72
N HIS A 182 -6.31 -22.33 16.12
CA HIS A 182 -6.03 -23.69 16.59
C HIS A 182 -5.36 -23.73 17.98
N LEU A 183 -4.59 -22.70 18.34
CA LEU A 183 -3.99 -22.56 19.67
C LEU A 183 -5.00 -22.18 20.76
N ILE A 184 -6.11 -21.54 20.40
CA ILE A 184 -7.14 -21.07 21.36
C ILE A 184 -8.20 -22.15 21.61
N GLY A 185 -8.49 -23.02 20.63
CA GLY A 185 -9.48 -24.09 20.76
C GLY A 185 -9.04 -25.32 21.57
N PHE A 186 -7.82 -25.32 22.12
CA PHE A 186 -7.24 -26.43 22.90
C PHE A 186 -7.13 -26.15 24.40
N HIS A 187 -7.77 -25.09 24.91
CA HIS A 187 -7.80 -24.71 26.31
C HIS A 187 -9.23 -24.63 26.84
#